data_AF-A0A950S171-F1
#
_entry.id   AF-A0A950S171-F1
#
_cell.length_a   1.000
_cell.length_b   1.000
_cell.length_c   1.000
_cell.angle_alpha   90.00
_cell.angle_beta   90.00
_cell.angle_gamma   90.00
#
_symmetry.space_group_name_H-M   'P 1'
#
loop_
_entity.id
_entity.type
_entity.pdbx_description
1 polymer ?
#
loop_
_entity_poly.entity_id
_entity_poly.type
_entity_poly.pdbx_seq_one_letter_code
_entity_poly.pdbx_strand_id
1 'polypeptide(L)' 'MFTETSDVIGDLKMPLQERVVDKLADMLFASDMILDMLRDERSYKFAGHLTSVEPSVRLVYDQINELMKQLTD' A
#
# COMPACT_ATOMS: atom_id res chain seq x y z
N MET A 1 -28.73 -13.05 -11.48
CA MET A 1 -27.54 -12.83 -10.64
C MET A 1 -26.68 -11.83 -11.39
N PHE A 2 -26.89 -10.55 -11.13
CA PHE A 2 -26.17 -9.44 -11.75
C PHE A 2 -25.75 -8.52 -10.62
N THR A 3 -24.44 -8.27 -10.48
CA THR A 3 -23.83 -6.98 -10.16
C THR A 3 -22.32 -7.17 -10.06
N GLU A 4 -21.66 -7.38 -11.20
CA GLU A 4 -20.20 -7.28 -11.34
C GLU A 4 -19.81 -5.89 -11.90
N THR A 5 -20.68 -4.89 -11.72
CA THR A 5 -20.50 -3.52 -12.23
C THR A 5 -20.46 -2.47 -11.11
N SER A 6 -20.53 -2.88 -9.84
CA SER A 6 -20.62 -1.94 -8.71
C SER A 6 -19.33 -1.14 -8.48
N ASP A 7 -18.18 -1.72 -8.78
CA ASP A 7 -16.89 -1.04 -8.55
C ASP A 7 -16.62 0.10 -9.53
N VAL A 8 -17.05 0.00 -10.80
CA VAL A 8 -16.75 1.05 -11.79
C VAL A 8 -17.60 2.31 -11.57
N ILE A 9 -18.84 2.14 -11.09
CA ILE A 9 -19.80 3.24 -10.94
C ILE A 9 -19.64 3.96 -9.59
N GLY A 10 -19.26 3.25 -8.52
CA GLY A 10 -18.95 3.88 -7.23
C GLY A 10 -17.73 4.80 -7.32
N ASP A 11 -16.74 4.35 -8.07
CA ASP A 11 -15.48 5.05 -8.29
C ASP A 11 -15.75 6.39 -9.04
N LEU A 12 -16.63 6.42 -10.05
CA LEU A 12 -17.00 7.66 -10.77
C LEU A 12 -17.67 8.75 -9.93
N LYS A 13 -18.20 8.44 -8.73
CA LYS A 13 -18.86 9.42 -7.86
C LYS A 13 -17.93 10.12 -6.88
N MET A 14 -16.74 9.57 -6.68
CA MET A 14 -15.80 10.07 -5.69
C MET A 14 -14.90 11.14 -6.33
N PRO A 15 -14.68 12.30 -5.69
CA PRO A 15 -13.73 13.29 -6.15
C PRO A 15 -12.37 12.65 -6.46
N LEU A 16 -11.72 13.08 -7.54
CA LEU A 16 -10.44 12.50 -7.98
C LEU A 16 -9.40 12.46 -6.85
N GLN A 17 -9.36 13.49 -6.01
CA GLN A 17 -8.45 13.57 -4.85
C GLN A 17 -8.71 12.44 -3.85
N GLU A 18 -9.97 12.15 -3.54
CA GLU A 18 -10.35 11.10 -2.59
C GLU A 18 -10.01 9.70 -3.15
N ARG A 19 -10.18 9.48 -4.47
CA ARG A 19 -9.74 8.24 -5.14
C ARG A 19 -8.23 8.04 -5.12
N VAL A 20 -7.48 9.13 -5.30
CA VAL A 20 -6.02 9.09 -5.21
C VAL A 20 -5.59 8.76 -3.78
N VAL A 21 -6.16 9.42 -2.78
CA VAL A 21 -5.87 9.14 -1.36
C VAL A 21 -6.21 7.70 -1.00
N ASP A 22 -7.34 7.16 -1.44
CA ASP A 22 -7.73 5.76 -1.22
C ASP A 22 -6.69 4.78 -1.79
N LYS A 23 -6.22 5.02 -3.02
CA LYS A 23 -5.17 4.19 -3.63
C LYS A 23 -3.82 4.32 -2.93
N LEU A 24 -3.49 5.50 -2.39
CA LEU A 24 -2.28 5.67 -1.58
C LEU A 24 -2.38 4.93 -0.24
N ALA A 25 -3.57 4.90 0.37
CA ALA A 25 -3.82 4.11 1.59
C ALA A 25 -3.67 2.60 1.32
N ASP A 26 -4.20 2.10 0.20
CA ASP A 26 -3.99 0.71 -0.24
C ASP A 26 -2.50 0.36 -0.36
N MET A 27 -1.71 1.26 -0.96
CA MET A 27 -0.26 1.04 -1.14
C MET A 27 0.49 1.07 0.20
N LEU A 28 0.15 1.97 1.12
CA LEU A 28 0.74 1.99 2.47
C LEU A 28 0.47 0.70 3.23
N PHE A 29 -0.78 0.23 3.16
CA PHE A 29 -1.18 -1.01 3.80
C PHE A 29 -0.39 -2.21 3.23
N ALA A 30 -0.27 -2.30 1.91
CA ALA A 30 0.53 -3.34 1.28
C ALA A 30 2.02 -3.27 1.66
N SER A 31 2.60 -2.07 1.73
CA SER A 31 3.99 -1.89 2.18
C SER A 31 4.19 -2.33 3.63
N ASP A 32 3.26 -2.01 4.53
CA ASP A 32 3.33 -2.41 5.94
C ASP A 32 3.23 -3.93 6.11
N MET A 33 2.32 -4.59 5.38
CA MET A 33 2.23 -6.05 5.35
C MET A 33 3.54 -6.71 4.91
N ILE A 34 4.21 -6.17 3.89
CA ILE A 34 5.51 -6.69 3.44
C ILE A 34 6.56 -6.52 4.55
N LEU A 35 6.61 -5.36 5.21
CA LEU A 35 7.55 -5.14 6.32
C LEU A 35 7.29 -6.08 7.49
N ASP A 36 6.04 -6.36 7.81
CA ASP A 36 5.66 -7.34 8.84
C ASP A 36 6.07 -8.76 8.47
N MET A 37 5.88 -9.15 7.20
CA MET A 37 6.36 -10.44 6.69
C MET A 37 7.89 -10.57 6.77
N LEU A 38 8.63 -9.47 6.58
CA LEU A 38 10.09 -9.44 6.70
C LEU A 38 10.57 -9.51 8.16
N ARG A 39 9.75 -9.03 9.11
CA ARG A 39 10.04 -9.05 10.55
C ARG A 39 9.81 -10.41 11.22
N ASP A 40 8.95 -11.26 10.66
CA ASP A 40 8.70 -12.59 11.24
C ASP A 40 9.96 -13.47 11.15
N GLU A 41 10.65 -13.62 12.29
CA GLU A 41 11.93 -14.32 12.48
C GLU A 41 11.91 -15.79 12.01
N ARG A 42 10.73 -16.38 11.79
CA ARG A 42 10.61 -17.74 11.21
C ARG A 42 11.02 -17.79 9.74
N SER A 43 10.97 -16.67 9.01
CA SER A 43 11.40 -16.52 7.61
C SER A 43 12.91 -16.30 7.47
N TYR A 44 13.58 -15.84 8.54
CA TYR A 44 15.00 -15.48 8.54
C TYR A 44 15.93 -16.68 8.26
N LYS A 45 15.48 -17.91 8.55
CA LYS A 45 16.28 -19.12 8.31
C LYS A 45 16.38 -19.52 6.83
N PHE A 46 15.61 -18.91 5.93
CA PHE A 46 15.54 -19.32 4.52
C PHE A 46 15.87 -18.22 3.50
N ALA A 47 15.99 -16.95 3.88
CA ALA A 47 15.91 -15.88 2.88
C ALA A 47 16.80 -14.65 3.12
N GLY A 48 18.12 -14.80 2.95
CA GLY A 48 19.04 -13.66 2.91
C GLY A 48 18.73 -12.62 1.80
N HIS A 49 17.95 -13.01 0.79
CA HIS A 49 17.45 -12.14 -0.29
C HIS A 49 16.17 -11.38 0.07
N LEU A 50 15.40 -11.81 1.09
CA LEU A 50 14.23 -11.06 1.56
C LEU A 50 14.66 -9.86 2.41
N THR A 51 15.75 -9.97 3.18
CA THR A 51 16.32 -8.83 3.92
C THR A 51 16.81 -7.70 3.03
N SER A 52 17.22 -7.96 1.79
CA SER A 52 17.69 -6.90 0.88
C SER A 52 16.57 -6.02 0.34
N VAL A 53 15.31 -6.45 0.39
CA VAL A 53 14.16 -5.66 -0.09
C VAL A 53 13.55 -4.78 1.01
N GLU A 54 13.84 -5.02 2.29
CA GLU A 54 13.31 -4.20 3.40
C GLU A 54 13.59 -2.69 3.22
N PRO A 55 14.81 -2.25 2.87
CA PRO A 55 15.09 -0.82 2.72
C PRO A 55 14.29 -0.19 1.57
N SER A 56 14.07 -0.94 0.48
CA SER A 56 13.28 -0.49 -0.66
C SER A 56 11.81 -0.36 -0.31
N VAL A 57 11.24 -1.33 0.41
CA VAL A 57 9.84 -1.31 0.84
C VAL A 57 9.61 -0.17 1.83
N ARG A 58 10.54 0.06 2.76
CA ARG A 58 10.47 1.17 3.70
C ARG A 58 10.51 2.52 3.00
N LEU A 59 11.38 2.69 2.01
CA LEU A 59 11.44 3.93 1.21
C LEU A 59 10.11 4.21 0.50
N VAL A 60 9.47 3.19 -0.07
CA VAL A 60 8.17 3.32 -0.74
C VAL A 60 7.10 3.74 0.26
N TYR A 61 7.06 3.11 1.45
CA TYR A 61 6.16 3.51 2.53
C TYR A 61 6.33 4.98 2.90
N ASP A 62 7.58 5.42 3.15
CA ASP A 62 7.88 6.80 3.53
C ASP A 62 7.44 7.79 2.45
N GLN A 63 7.73 7.51 1.17
CA GLN A 63 7.35 8.36 0.04
C GLN A 63 5.83 8.50 -0.11
N ILE A 64 5.09 7.40 0.03
CA ILE A 64 3.63 7.42 -0.06
C ILE A 64 3.03 8.16 1.12
N ASN A 65 3.58 7.97 2.33
CA ASN A 65 3.10 8.64 3.54
C ASN A 65 3.28 10.17 3.43
N GLU A 66 4.43 10.62 2.94
CA GLU A 66 4.66 12.05 2.67
C GLU A 66 3.71 12.59 1.59
N LEU A 67 3.45 11.81 0.53
CA LEU A 67 2.50 12.21 -0.50
C LEU A 67 1.07 12.32 0.05
N MET A 68 0.64 11.40 0.93
CA MET A 68 -0.67 11.51 1.58
C MET A 68 -0.77 12.76 2.45
N LYS A 69 0.27 13.08 3.24
CA LYS A 69 0.28 14.32 4.05
C LYS A 69 0.10 15.55 3.17
N GLN A 70 0.85 15.65 2.07
CA GLN A 70 0.74 16.78 1.14
C GLN A 70 -0.63 16.89 0.45
N LEU A 71 -1.36 15.79 0.30
CA LEU A 71 -2.70 15.77 -0.29
C LEU A 71 -3.83 16.00 0.72
N THR A 72 -3.53 15.91 2.02
CA THR A 72 -4.50 16.02 3.13
C THR A 72 -4.31 17.27 3.99
N ASP A 73 -3.13 17.91 3.92
CA ASP A 73 -2.86 19.28 4.40
C ASP A 73 -3.56 20.35 3.54
#